data_AF-A0A9K3JNV2-F1
#
_entry.id   AF-A0A9K3JNV2-F1
#
_cell.length_a   1.000
_cell.length_b   1.000
_cell.length_c   1.000
_cell.angle_alpha   90.00
_cell.angle_beta   90.00
_cell.angle_gamma   90.00
#
_symmetry.space_group_name_H-M   'P 1'
#
loop_
_entity.id
_entity.type
_entity.pdbx_description
1 polymer ?
#
loop_
_entity_poly.entity_id
_entity_poly.type
_entity_poly.pdbx_seq_one_letter_code
_entity_poly.pdbx_strand_id
1 'polypeptide(L)'
;MRYTRPVSSCDETASDLAGEIIAALSAASLVFKDDKMYSTNLTKTAMELFDIVTKDEPGFVQGMYTTKDECGGQAREFYNSTGYKDELVWGGTWLFFATGNTSYLRYTTENLVLAEEEEEELSVDKGIFYWNNKFTANTVCIHVNLVTTEKTIGISSQNLLTKLATEVLLH
;
A
#
# COMPACT_ATOMS: atom_id res chain seq x y z
N MET A 1 -12.01 -29.96 -15.48
CA MET A 1 -13.14 -29.32 -14.77
C MET A 1 -14.22 -28.96 -15.79
N ARG A 2 -15.52 -29.07 -15.47
CA ARG A 2 -16.65 -28.83 -16.41
C ARG A 2 -17.61 -27.75 -15.88
N TYR A 3 -17.07 -26.61 -15.48
CA TYR A 3 -17.86 -25.45 -15.06
C TYR A 3 -17.26 -24.16 -15.65
N THR A 4 -18.10 -23.15 -15.86
CA THR A 4 -17.70 -21.84 -16.37
C THR A 4 -16.79 -21.13 -15.37
N ARG A 5 -15.68 -20.55 -15.85
CA ARG A 5 -14.74 -19.77 -15.04
C ARG A 5 -14.81 -18.31 -15.48
N PRO A 6 -15.74 -17.51 -14.94
CA PRO A 6 -15.84 -16.10 -15.30
C PRO A 6 -14.56 -15.35 -14.89
N VAL A 7 -14.25 -14.29 -15.63
CA VAL A 7 -13.14 -13.38 -15.34
C VAL A 7 -13.75 -12.03 -15.02
N SER A 8 -13.39 -11.49 -13.86
CA SER A 8 -13.69 -10.11 -13.47
C SER A 8 -12.55 -9.19 -13.90
N SER A 9 -12.88 -7.95 -14.25
CA SER A 9 -11.90 -6.94 -14.66
C SER A 9 -12.07 -5.71 -13.79
N CYS A 10 -10.96 -5.15 -13.35
CA CYS A 10 -10.90 -3.96 -12.54
C CYS A 10 -10.28 -2.82 -13.36
N ASP A 11 -10.71 -1.60 -13.10
CA ASP A 11 -10.11 -0.39 -13.64
C ASP A 11 -9.24 0.30 -12.57
N GLU A 12 -8.71 1.47 -12.89
CA GLU A 12 -7.79 2.24 -12.05
C GLU A 12 -8.38 2.70 -10.70
N THR A 13 -9.70 2.53 -10.47
CA THR A 13 -10.32 2.91 -9.20
C THR A 13 -10.26 1.81 -8.14
N ALA A 14 -9.79 0.60 -8.47
CA ALA A 14 -9.62 -0.50 -7.52
C ALA A 14 -8.27 -0.38 -6.80
N SER A 15 -8.16 0.66 -5.96
CA SER A 15 -6.92 1.13 -5.35
C SER A 15 -6.34 0.14 -4.34
N ASP A 16 -7.18 -0.58 -3.61
CA ASP A 16 -6.79 -1.64 -2.68
C ASP A 16 -6.06 -2.78 -3.40
N LEU A 17 -6.70 -3.34 -4.42
CA LEU A 17 -6.13 -4.41 -5.23
C LEU A 17 -4.85 -3.96 -5.93
N ALA A 18 -4.83 -2.72 -6.45
CA ALA A 18 -3.65 -2.16 -7.07
C ALA A 18 -2.50 -1.97 -6.07
N GLY A 19 -2.78 -1.48 -4.86
CA GLY A 19 -1.79 -1.32 -3.78
C GLY A 19 -1.05 -2.61 -3.46
N GLU A 20 -1.78 -3.71 -3.31
CA GLU A 20 -1.19 -5.05 -3.11
C GLU A 20 -0.38 -5.54 -4.30
N ILE A 21 -0.84 -5.31 -5.54
CA ILE A 21 -0.08 -5.66 -6.74
C ILE A 21 1.24 -4.89 -6.78
N ILE A 22 1.22 -3.59 -6.47
CA ILE A 22 2.42 -2.74 -6.42
C ILE A 22 3.38 -3.26 -5.36
N ALA A 23 2.89 -3.59 -4.17
CA ALA A 23 3.69 -4.14 -3.09
C ALA A 23 4.33 -5.47 -3.49
N ALA A 24 3.55 -6.39 -4.07
CA ALA A 24 4.03 -7.70 -4.51
C ALA A 24 5.08 -7.60 -5.61
N LEU A 25 4.86 -6.78 -6.63
CA LEU A 25 5.82 -6.57 -7.72
C LEU A 25 7.11 -5.94 -7.22
N SER A 26 7.02 -4.96 -6.31
CA SER A 26 8.17 -4.28 -5.71
C SER A 26 8.97 -5.21 -4.79
N ALA A 27 8.30 -6.02 -3.97
CA ALA A 27 8.95 -7.03 -3.15
C ALA A 27 9.64 -8.10 -4.01
N ALA A 28 8.96 -8.58 -5.06
CA ALA A 28 9.53 -9.54 -5.99
C ALA A 28 10.75 -8.97 -6.73
N SER A 29 10.74 -7.71 -7.13
CA SER A 29 11.87 -7.11 -7.83
C SER A 29 13.15 -7.04 -6.98
N LEU A 30 13.01 -6.89 -5.67
CA LEU A 30 14.11 -6.98 -4.71
C LEU A 30 14.66 -8.41 -4.60
N VAL A 31 13.79 -9.43 -4.61
CA VAL A 31 14.20 -10.84 -4.57
C VAL A 31 14.93 -11.23 -5.86
N PHE A 32 14.43 -10.80 -7.01
CA PHE A 32 15.00 -11.14 -8.32
C PHE A 32 16.11 -10.18 -8.78
N LYS A 33 16.76 -9.47 -7.86
CA LYS A 33 17.77 -8.44 -8.18
C LYS A 33 18.92 -8.93 -9.07
N ASP A 34 19.26 -10.22 -8.99
CA ASP A 34 20.30 -10.82 -9.82
C ASP A 34 19.86 -11.01 -11.29
N ASP A 35 18.57 -11.24 -11.53
CA ASP A 35 17.96 -11.14 -12.85
C ASP A 35 17.55 -9.69 -13.12
N LYS A 36 18.54 -8.90 -13.56
CA LYS A 36 18.37 -7.46 -13.77
C LYS A 36 17.21 -7.11 -14.71
N MET A 37 17.00 -7.89 -15.77
CA MET A 37 15.94 -7.60 -16.74
C MET A 37 14.58 -7.84 -16.10
N TYR A 38 14.42 -8.97 -15.41
CA TYR A 38 13.17 -9.30 -14.75
C TYR A 38 12.85 -8.35 -13.59
N SER A 39 13.82 -8.10 -12.70
CA SER A 39 13.69 -7.14 -11.59
C SER A 39 13.31 -5.73 -12.10
N THR A 40 13.97 -5.24 -13.15
CA THR A 40 13.66 -3.93 -13.72
C THR A 40 12.24 -3.87 -14.28
N ASN A 41 11.79 -4.92 -14.96
CA ASN A 41 10.42 -4.98 -15.48
C ASN A 41 9.38 -4.95 -14.35
N LEU A 42 9.60 -5.72 -13.28
CA LEU A 42 8.71 -5.75 -12.11
C LEU A 42 8.61 -4.36 -11.46
N THR A 43 9.75 -3.73 -11.16
CA THR A 43 9.76 -2.38 -10.56
C THR A 43 9.11 -1.36 -11.49
N LYS A 44 9.38 -1.42 -12.79
CA LYS A 44 8.78 -0.50 -13.76
C LYS A 44 7.25 -0.63 -13.79
N THR A 45 6.73 -1.86 -13.84
CA THR A 45 5.28 -2.10 -13.81
C THR A 45 4.65 -1.62 -12.50
N ALA A 46 5.34 -1.82 -11.37
CA ALA A 46 4.88 -1.32 -10.08
C ALA A 46 4.82 0.23 -10.04
N MET A 47 5.82 0.90 -10.61
CA MET A 47 5.82 2.37 -10.73
C MET A 47 4.68 2.88 -11.61
N GLU A 48 4.50 2.30 -12.80
CA GLU A 48 3.44 2.69 -13.73
C GLU A 48 2.05 2.50 -13.11
N LEU A 49 1.83 1.38 -12.40
CA LEU A 49 0.56 1.12 -11.73
C LEU A 49 0.33 2.08 -10.57
N PHE A 50 1.36 2.36 -9.75
CA PHE A 50 1.28 3.34 -8.67
C PHE A 50 0.89 4.72 -9.20
N ASP A 51 1.58 5.19 -10.25
CA ASP A 51 1.28 6.47 -10.90
C ASP A 51 -0.13 6.53 -11.47
N ILE A 52 -0.72 5.40 -11.88
CA ILE A 52 -2.12 5.31 -12.35
C ILE A 52 -3.11 5.47 -11.21
N VAL A 53 -2.87 4.81 -10.06
CA VAL A 53 -3.86 4.73 -8.97
C VAL A 53 -3.72 5.82 -7.92
N THR A 54 -2.66 6.63 -7.99
CA THR A 54 -2.44 7.80 -7.13
C THR A 54 -2.51 9.13 -7.87
N LYS A 55 -3.17 9.18 -9.04
CA LYS A 55 -3.34 10.42 -9.80
C LYS A 55 -4.15 11.43 -9.02
N ASP A 56 -3.67 12.67 -8.99
CA ASP A 56 -4.38 13.81 -8.44
C ASP A 56 -5.01 14.62 -9.59
N GLU A 57 -5.97 14.00 -10.29
CA GLU A 57 -6.71 14.63 -11.39
C GLU A 57 -8.19 14.84 -11.00
N PRO A 58 -8.80 15.99 -11.35
CA PRO A 58 -10.22 16.23 -11.08
C PRO A 58 -11.11 15.14 -11.69
N GLY A 59 -11.82 14.40 -10.84
CA GLY A 59 -12.73 13.33 -11.25
C GLY A 59 -12.13 11.92 -11.22
N PHE A 60 -10.83 11.77 -10.91
CA PHE A 60 -10.29 10.47 -10.53
C PHE A 60 -10.76 10.11 -9.12
N VAL A 61 -11.22 8.87 -8.94
CA VAL A 61 -11.76 8.39 -7.67
C VAL A 61 -11.03 7.12 -7.28
N GLN A 62 -10.36 7.17 -6.13
CA GLN A 62 -9.81 5.98 -5.48
C GLN A 62 -10.91 5.23 -4.76
N GLY A 63 -10.78 3.91 -4.67
CA GLY A 63 -11.82 3.09 -4.08
C GLY A 63 -11.43 1.63 -3.89
N MET A 64 -12.39 0.88 -3.35
CA MET A 64 -12.23 -0.55 -3.11
C MET A 64 -12.71 -1.35 -4.31
N TYR A 65 -12.00 -2.44 -4.63
CA TYR A 65 -12.33 -3.34 -5.74
C TYR A 65 -13.74 -3.95 -5.59
N THR A 66 -14.22 -4.13 -4.35
CA THR A 66 -15.54 -4.68 -4.03
C THR A 66 -16.71 -3.76 -4.27
N THR A 67 -16.47 -2.45 -4.42
CA THR A 67 -17.52 -1.45 -4.69
C THR A 67 -18.11 -1.58 -6.10
N LYS A 68 -17.35 -2.13 -7.05
CA LYS A 68 -17.76 -2.28 -8.44
C LYS A 68 -18.14 -3.72 -8.74
N ASP A 69 -19.31 -3.93 -9.34
CA ASP A 69 -19.80 -5.27 -9.65
C ASP A 69 -18.93 -6.03 -10.65
N GLU A 70 -18.38 -5.33 -11.65
CA GLU A 70 -17.55 -5.90 -12.70
C GLU A 70 -16.18 -6.37 -12.20
N CYS A 71 -15.70 -5.74 -11.13
CA CYS A 71 -14.40 -6.02 -10.50
C CYS A 71 -14.56 -6.97 -9.31
N GLY A 72 -15.32 -6.56 -8.28
CA GLY A 72 -15.56 -7.34 -7.06
C GLY A 72 -16.35 -8.62 -7.29
N GLY A 73 -17.28 -8.62 -8.25
CA GLY A 73 -18.03 -9.80 -8.70
C GLY A 73 -18.47 -10.71 -7.55
N GLN A 74 -18.18 -12.00 -7.68
CA GLN A 74 -18.36 -13.00 -6.62
C GLN A 74 -17.22 -12.96 -5.58
N ALA A 75 -16.05 -12.40 -5.91
CA ALA A 75 -14.90 -12.38 -5.01
C ALA A 75 -15.19 -11.60 -3.73
N ARG A 76 -16.04 -10.57 -3.78
CA ARG A 76 -16.45 -9.80 -2.60
C ARG A 76 -17.19 -10.62 -1.53
N GLU A 77 -17.79 -11.75 -1.90
CA GLU A 77 -18.44 -12.66 -0.93
C GLU A 77 -17.41 -13.44 -0.09
N PHE A 78 -16.16 -13.52 -0.56
CA PHE A 78 -15.08 -14.27 0.08
C PHE A 78 -14.00 -13.35 0.65
N TYR A 79 -13.67 -12.28 -0.07
CA TYR A 79 -12.59 -11.35 0.23
C TYR A 79 -13.13 -9.91 0.18
N ASN A 80 -14.01 -9.55 1.12
CA ASN A 80 -14.55 -8.21 1.14
C ASN A 80 -13.53 -7.16 1.60
N SER A 81 -13.26 -6.16 0.77
CA SER A 81 -12.39 -5.04 1.14
C SER A 81 -13.10 -4.08 2.09
N THR A 82 -12.37 -3.58 3.09
CA THR A 82 -12.87 -2.57 4.04
C THR A 82 -12.18 -1.22 3.90
N GLY A 83 -11.12 -1.14 3.11
CA GLY A 83 -10.31 0.06 2.94
C GLY A 83 -9.31 -0.11 1.81
N TYR A 84 -8.74 1.01 1.36
CA TYR A 84 -7.72 1.01 0.30
C TYR A 84 -6.51 1.90 0.61
N LYS A 85 -6.63 2.82 1.57
CA LYS A 85 -5.56 3.77 1.88
C LYS A 85 -4.34 3.10 2.48
N ASP A 86 -4.54 2.15 3.39
CA ASP A 86 -3.48 1.34 3.96
C ASP A 86 -2.76 0.51 2.88
N GLU A 87 -3.50 0.00 1.90
CA GLU A 87 -2.95 -0.72 0.74
C GLU A 87 -2.10 0.18 -0.17
N LEU A 88 -2.53 1.43 -0.41
CA LEU A 88 -1.74 2.41 -1.18
C LEU A 88 -0.45 2.83 -0.44
N VAL A 89 -0.54 3.03 0.87
CA VAL A 89 0.64 3.30 1.73
C VAL A 89 1.58 2.09 1.72
N TRP A 90 1.05 0.87 1.72
CA TRP A 90 1.84 -0.36 1.65
C TRP A 90 2.55 -0.52 0.32
N GLY A 91 1.83 -0.33 -0.79
CA GLY A 91 2.38 -0.32 -2.14
C GLY A 91 3.50 0.72 -2.28
N GLY A 92 3.26 1.96 -1.84
CA GLY A 92 4.27 3.02 -1.86
C GLY A 92 5.50 2.70 -1.01
N THR A 93 5.32 2.01 0.13
CA THR A 93 6.41 1.65 1.05
C THR A 93 7.34 0.63 0.41
N TRP A 94 6.78 -0.42 -0.21
CA TRP A 94 7.57 -1.39 -0.96
C TRP A 94 8.21 -0.82 -2.21
N LEU A 95 7.53 0.09 -2.89
CA LEU A 95 8.08 0.77 -4.06
C LEU A 95 9.27 1.67 -3.68
N PHE A 96 9.20 2.32 -2.52
CA PHE A 96 10.35 2.99 -1.92
C PHE A 96 11.50 2.01 -1.68
N PHE A 97 11.25 0.84 -1.10
CA PHE A 97 12.30 -0.18 -0.91
C PHE A 97 12.94 -0.64 -2.22
N ALA A 98 12.13 -0.85 -3.27
CA ALA A 98 12.60 -1.32 -4.57
C ALA A 98 13.42 -0.27 -5.34
N THR A 99 13.07 1.01 -5.19
CA THR A 99 13.63 2.11 -6.02
C THR A 99 14.61 3.01 -5.28
N GLY A 100 14.48 3.13 -3.96
CA GLY A 100 15.15 4.16 -3.16
C GLY A 100 14.65 5.59 -3.43
N ASN A 101 13.57 5.76 -4.19
CA ASN A 101 13.05 7.09 -4.53
C ASN A 101 12.24 7.67 -3.36
N THR A 102 12.74 8.76 -2.77
CA THR A 102 12.15 9.40 -1.59
C THR A 102 10.79 10.05 -1.85
N SER A 103 10.37 10.23 -3.11
CA SER A 103 9.00 10.69 -3.40
C SER A 103 7.94 9.70 -2.90
N TYR A 104 8.21 8.40 -3.01
CA TYR A 104 7.31 7.37 -2.51
C TYR A 104 7.27 7.37 -0.98
N LEU A 105 8.42 7.51 -0.32
CA LEU A 105 8.46 7.65 1.15
C LEU A 105 7.70 8.89 1.64
N ARG A 106 7.77 10.00 0.90
CA ARG A 106 6.97 11.20 1.22
C ARG A 106 5.48 10.91 1.10
N TYR A 107 5.05 10.33 -0.02
CA TYR A 107 3.64 9.94 -0.22
C TYR A 107 3.13 9.04 0.90
N THR A 108 3.87 7.99 1.26
CA THR A 108 3.43 7.02 2.29
C THR A 108 3.33 7.68 3.66
N THR A 109 4.26 8.58 3.97
CA THR A 109 4.29 9.30 5.25
C THR A 109 3.14 10.30 5.36
N GLU A 110 2.83 11.01 4.28
CA GLU A 110 1.70 11.97 4.22
C GLU A 110 0.34 11.27 4.29
N ASN A 111 0.22 10.08 3.68
CA ASN A 111 -1.04 9.34 3.62
C ASN A 111 -1.23 8.34 4.77
N LEU A 112 -0.20 8.05 5.58
CA LEU A 112 -0.32 7.13 6.73
C LEU A 112 -1.36 7.61 7.76
N VAL A 113 -1.36 8.92 8.07
CA VAL A 113 -2.33 9.51 9.01
C VAL A 113 -3.75 9.41 8.45
N LEU A 114 -3.91 9.59 7.13
CA LEU A 114 -5.21 9.48 6.48
C LEU A 114 -5.72 8.04 6.42
N ALA A 115 -4.82 7.05 6.43
CA ALA A 115 -5.18 5.64 6.51
C ALA A 115 -5.67 5.26 7.91
N GLU A 116 -5.11 5.87 8.96
CA GLU A 116 -5.57 5.69 10.35
C GLU A 116 -6.97 6.25 10.57
N GLU A 117 -7.26 7.44 10.03
CA GLU A 117 -8.54 8.12 10.20
C GLU A 117 -9.72 7.39 9.51
N GLU A 118 -9.44 6.61 8.46
CA GLU A 118 -10.44 5.80 7.73
C GLU A 118 -10.48 4.34 8.17
N GLU A 119 -9.69 3.95 9.18
CA GLU A 119 -9.67 2.58 9.69
C GLU A 119 -10.97 2.27 10.46
N GLU A 120 -11.99 1.81 9.72
CA GLU A 120 -13.27 1.33 10.28
C GLU A 120 -13.15 -0.16 10.68
N GLU A 121 -12.18 -0.47 11.53
CA GLU A 121 -11.92 -1.84 11.96
C GLU A 121 -12.84 -2.32 13.09
N LEU A 122 -13.20 -3.60 13.02
CA LEU A 122 -13.76 -4.30 14.16
C LEU A 122 -12.70 -4.32 15.28
N SER A 123 -13.12 -4.07 16.51
CA SER A 123 -12.22 -3.97 17.67
C SER A 123 -11.35 -5.21 17.93
N VAL A 124 -11.68 -6.35 17.33
CA VAL A 124 -10.92 -7.61 17.44
C VAL A 124 -9.77 -7.72 16.43
N ASP A 125 -9.85 -7.01 15.30
CA ASP A 125 -8.84 -7.04 14.23
C ASP A 125 -7.87 -5.86 14.32
N LYS A 126 -8.15 -4.92 15.24
CA LYS A 126 -7.33 -3.74 15.46
C LYS A 126 -5.88 -4.08 15.78
N GLY A 127 -4.97 -3.56 14.93
CA GLY A 127 -3.53 -3.75 15.11
C GLY A 127 -2.99 -5.08 14.57
N ILE A 128 -3.77 -5.82 13.78
CA ILE A 128 -3.34 -7.09 13.19
C ILE A 128 -3.04 -6.90 11.71
N PHE A 129 -1.86 -7.37 11.28
CA PHE A 129 -1.51 -7.43 9.87
C PHE A 129 -2.10 -8.69 9.21
N TYR A 130 -2.90 -8.51 8.16
CA TYR A 130 -3.46 -9.62 7.38
C TYR A 130 -3.82 -9.18 5.96
N TRP A 131 -4.55 -10.02 5.20
CA TRP A 131 -4.78 -9.80 3.77
C TRP A 131 -5.55 -8.50 3.44
N ASN A 132 -6.30 -7.92 4.38
CA ASN A 132 -7.14 -6.74 4.20
C ASN A 132 -6.71 -5.53 5.06
N ASN A 133 -5.80 -5.70 6.02
CA ASN A 133 -5.23 -4.59 6.79
C ASN A 133 -3.69 -4.64 6.77
N LYS A 134 -3.07 -3.58 6.23
CA LYS A 134 -1.63 -3.37 6.19
C LYS A 134 -1.13 -2.27 7.12
N PHE A 135 -2.01 -1.57 7.83
CA PHE A 135 -1.70 -0.41 8.67
C PHE A 135 -0.59 -0.69 9.68
N THR A 136 -0.69 -1.79 10.44
CA THR A 136 0.33 -2.16 11.44
C THR A 136 1.69 -2.44 10.82
N ALA A 137 1.74 -3.03 9.62
CA ALA A 137 3.01 -3.23 8.92
C ALA A 137 3.56 -1.90 8.37
N ASN A 138 2.69 -1.02 7.87
CA ASN A 138 3.07 0.31 7.41
C ASN A 138 3.72 1.13 8.51
N THR A 139 3.14 1.16 9.71
CA THR A 139 3.70 1.92 10.85
C THR A 139 5.10 1.42 11.23
N VAL A 140 5.28 0.10 11.31
CA VAL A 140 6.60 -0.51 11.61
C VAL A 140 7.62 -0.19 10.51
N CYS A 141 7.28 -0.42 9.24
CA CYS A 141 8.19 -0.20 8.12
C CYS A 141 8.58 1.28 8.00
N ILE A 142 7.63 2.20 8.06
CA ILE A 142 7.89 3.64 7.93
C ILE A 142 8.70 4.15 9.12
N HIS A 143 8.38 3.71 10.34
CA HIS A 143 9.13 4.12 11.54
C HIS A 143 10.60 3.69 11.47
N VAL A 144 10.87 2.43 11.10
CA VAL A 144 12.24 1.92 10.92
C VAL A 144 13.01 2.74 9.87
N ASN A 145 12.35 3.12 8.77
CA ASN A 145 12.97 3.91 7.72
C ASN A 145 13.27 5.35 8.12
N LEU A 146 12.34 6.02 8.81
CA LEU A 146 12.55 7.39 9.29
C LEU A 146 13.72 7.45 10.27
N VAL A 147 13.76 6.56 11.26
CA VAL A 147 14.86 6.48 12.24
C VAL A 147 16.21 6.22 11.56
N THR A 148 16.23 5.38 10.53
CA THR A 148 17.45 5.08 9.76
C THR A 148 17.89 6.27 8.90
N THR A 149 16.94 7.01 8.32
CA THR A 149 17.18 8.20 7.49
C THR A 149 17.68 9.37 8.33
N GLU A 150 17.11 9.62 9.51
CA GLU A 150 17.59 10.64 10.45
C GLU A 150 19.05 10.40 10.87
N LYS A 151 19.40 9.14 11.18
CA LYS A 151 20.77 8.75 11.51
C LYS A 151 21.75 8.93 10.34
N THR A 152 21.26 8.86 9.10
CA THR A 152 22.10 8.93 7.90
C THR A 152 22.25 10.37 7.35
N ILE A 153 21.24 11.22 7.53
CA ILE A 153 21.17 12.56 6.91
C ILE A 153 21.24 13.69 7.96
N GLY A 154 21.10 13.40 9.26
CA GLY A 154 21.23 14.40 10.33
C GLY A 154 20.10 15.44 10.38
N ILE A 155 18.97 15.17 9.71
CA ILE A 155 17.78 16.03 9.72
C ILE A 155 16.80 15.46 10.75
N SER A 156 16.40 16.27 11.73
CA SER A 156 15.43 15.88 12.76
C SER A 156 14.00 15.99 12.25
N SER A 157 13.27 14.88 12.25
CA SER A 157 11.82 14.77 12.02
C SER A 157 11.03 14.68 13.34
N GLN A 158 11.53 15.35 14.37
CA GLN A 158 10.99 15.32 15.75
C GLN A 158 9.47 15.53 15.84
N ASN A 159 8.83 16.29 14.95
CA ASN A 159 7.38 16.50 15.02
C ASN A 159 6.56 15.30 14.56
N LEU A 160 7.07 14.47 13.64
CA LEU A 160 6.33 13.34 13.08
C LEU A 160 6.57 12.05 13.90
N LEU A 161 7.81 11.85 14.35
CA LEU A 161 8.15 10.74 15.25
C LEU A 161 7.45 10.86 16.60
N THR A 162 7.25 12.07 17.12
CA THR A 162 6.52 12.26 18.39
C THR A 162 5.04 11.92 18.25
N LYS A 163 4.44 12.17 17.08
CA LYS A 163 3.03 11.81 16.82
C LYS A 163 2.87 10.28 16.75
N LEU A 164 3.67 9.63 15.89
CA LEU A 164 3.67 8.17 15.72
C LEU A 164 4.06 7.39 17.00
N ALA A 165 5.04 7.88 17.76
CA ALA A 165 5.47 7.21 18.99
C ALA A 165 4.46 7.34 20.14
N THR A 166 3.60 8.36 20.12
CA THR A 166 2.56 8.52 21.15
C THR A 166 1.40 7.55 20.88
N GLU A 167 1.10 7.25 19.62
CA GLU A 167 -0.04 6.38 19.24
C GLU A 167 0.32 4.88 19.31
N VAL A 168 1.56 4.47 19.00
CA VAL A 168 1.99 3.06 19.08
C VAL A 168 2.24 2.56 20.52
N LEU A 169 2.44 3.46 21.48
CA LEU A 169 2.72 3.09 22.89
C LEU A 169 1.53 3.26 23.85
N LEU A 170 0.36 3.69 23.36
CA LEU A 170 -0.82 3.92 24.19
C LEU A 170 -1.97 2.91 24.03
N HIS A 171 -1.78 1.83 23.27
CA HIS A 171 -2.70 0.69 23.20
C HIS A 171 -1.94 -0.64 23.30
#